data_AF-A0A358ASY7-F1
#
_entry.id   AF-A0A358ASY7-F1
#
_cell.length_a   1.000
_cell.length_b   1.000
_cell.length_c   1.000
_cell.angle_alpha   90.00
_cell.angle_beta   90.00
_cell.angle_gamma   90.00
#
_symmetry.space_group_name_H-M   'P 1'
#
loop_
_entity.id
_entity.type
_entity.pdbx_description
1 polymer ?
#
loop_
_entity_poly.entity_id
_entity_poly.type
_entity_poly.pdbx_seq_one_letter_code
_entity_poly.pdbx_strand_id
1 'polypeptide(L)'
;MPKEQFYLVDKAVGGDEQALEELLLGVQDMVFNLSLRMLGSPHDAEDASQEIYVRVITSLSTFKKESAFSTWVYRVACNHLLNYKKSMFAKMPPLSFEYYGADIDAGHVAAGGARAVGVDEDLLAQELKMSCTNVMLQCFDSESRLIYVLGTMLKVDSKICGEILGITPEAYRQRLSRARHKMAGFLSEYCGLASSPRCGCKQRVGYAIQNRRLDPANLEYTKLAQAEASAFIQAMEEIDSQSHIFANLPRYRSPQKVQDYLQKILHSEDMETILSGEVQ
;
A
#
# COMPACT_ATOMS: atom_id res chain seq x y z
N MET A 1 10.62 -22.89 -1.23
CA MET A 1 11.62 -22.88 -0.12
C MET A 1 12.72 -21.85 -0.42
N PRO A 2 13.45 -21.26 0.57
CA PRO A 2 14.44 -20.20 0.30
C PRO A 2 15.51 -20.55 -0.75
N LYS A 3 15.90 -21.84 -0.82
CA LYS A 3 16.89 -22.34 -1.79
C LYS A 3 16.42 -22.27 -3.25
N GLU A 4 15.13 -22.47 -3.48
CA GLU A 4 14.51 -22.43 -4.82
C GLU A 4 14.41 -21.00 -5.33
N GLN A 5 14.07 -20.06 -4.45
CA GLN A 5 14.05 -18.63 -4.77
C GLN A 5 15.45 -18.09 -5.08
N PHE A 6 16.48 -18.53 -4.36
CA PHE A 6 17.86 -18.13 -4.67
C PHE A 6 18.37 -18.69 -5.99
N TYR A 7 17.92 -19.89 -6.38
CA TYR A 7 18.21 -20.46 -7.69
C TYR A 7 17.56 -19.63 -8.82
N LEU A 8 16.30 -19.22 -8.66
CA LEU A 8 15.65 -18.31 -9.61
C LEU A 8 16.39 -16.96 -9.71
N VAL A 9 16.88 -16.43 -8.59
CA VAL A 9 17.71 -15.21 -8.59
C VAL A 9 18.98 -15.41 -9.42
N ASP A 10 19.69 -16.52 -9.24
CA ASP A 10 20.91 -16.79 -10.01
C ASP A 10 20.64 -16.89 -11.51
N LYS A 11 19.55 -17.57 -11.89
CA LYS A 11 19.13 -17.67 -13.29
C LYS A 11 18.75 -16.30 -13.86
N ALA A 12 17.95 -15.52 -13.14
CA ALA A 12 17.53 -14.19 -13.56
C ALA A 12 18.71 -13.23 -13.74
N VAL A 13 19.69 -13.26 -12.82
CA VAL A 13 20.95 -12.51 -12.97
C VAL A 13 21.76 -12.99 -14.17
N GLY A 14 21.69 -14.28 -14.49
CA GLY A 14 22.29 -14.90 -15.67
C GLY A 14 21.51 -14.70 -16.98
N GLY A 15 20.46 -13.86 -17.00
CA GLY A 15 19.70 -13.53 -18.21
C GLY A 15 18.44 -14.36 -18.44
N ASP A 16 18.06 -15.26 -17.54
CA ASP A 16 16.84 -16.08 -17.66
C ASP A 16 15.59 -15.23 -17.40
N GLU A 17 14.93 -14.84 -18.47
CA GLU A 17 13.72 -14.01 -18.45
C GLU A 17 12.56 -14.67 -17.68
N GLN A 18 12.38 -15.99 -17.82
CA GLN A 18 11.30 -16.72 -17.13
C GLN A 18 11.55 -16.74 -15.62
N ALA A 19 12.81 -16.91 -15.20
CA ALA A 19 13.16 -16.83 -13.79
C ALA A 19 12.94 -15.43 -13.22
N LEU A 20 13.22 -14.39 -14.00
CA LEU A 20 12.96 -13.00 -13.61
C LEU A 20 11.45 -12.72 -13.48
N GLU A 21 10.65 -13.18 -14.46
CA GLU A 21 9.19 -13.06 -14.43
C GLU A 21 8.61 -13.73 -13.18
N GLU A 22 9.02 -14.97 -12.89
CA GLU A 22 8.55 -15.72 -11.72
C GLU A 22 8.87 -14.99 -10.40
N LEU A 23 10.07 -14.42 -10.27
CA LEU A 23 10.46 -13.63 -9.11
C LEU A 23 9.58 -12.39 -8.93
N LEU A 24 9.34 -11.64 -10.02
CA LEU A 24 8.56 -10.41 -10.00
C LEU A 24 7.07 -10.70 -9.72
N LEU A 25 6.49 -11.71 -10.36
CA LEU A 25 5.12 -12.17 -10.10
C LEU A 25 4.94 -12.65 -8.66
N GLY A 26 5.99 -13.22 -8.05
CA GLY A 26 5.98 -13.64 -6.65
C GLY A 26 5.93 -12.48 -5.64
N VAL A 27 6.32 -11.26 -6.03
CA VAL A 27 6.32 -10.07 -5.15
C VAL A 27 5.34 -8.98 -5.60
N GLN A 28 4.62 -9.16 -6.71
CA GLN A 28 3.82 -8.11 -7.33
C GLN A 28 2.71 -7.58 -6.41
N ASP A 29 1.96 -8.48 -5.77
CA ASP A 29 0.84 -8.11 -4.90
C ASP A 29 1.37 -7.37 -3.67
N MET A 30 2.52 -7.80 -3.16
CA MET A 30 3.18 -7.18 -2.02
C MET A 30 3.60 -5.74 -2.33
N VAL A 31 4.25 -5.52 -3.48
CA VAL A 31 4.66 -4.18 -3.94
C VAL A 31 3.44 -3.30 -4.17
N PHE A 32 2.42 -3.79 -4.90
CA PHE A 32 1.21 -3.03 -5.17
C PHE A 32 0.48 -2.62 -3.89
N ASN A 33 0.28 -3.54 -2.94
CA ASN A 33 -0.40 -3.22 -1.68
C ASN A 33 0.38 -2.22 -0.84
N LEU A 34 1.71 -2.36 -0.75
CA LEU A 34 2.53 -1.38 -0.05
C LEU A 34 2.40 0.01 -0.69
N SER A 35 2.51 0.09 -2.02
CA SER A 35 2.33 1.33 -2.78
C SER A 35 0.93 1.92 -2.55
N LEU A 36 -0.12 1.11 -2.57
CA LEU A 36 -1.49 1.55 -2.32
C LEU A 36 -1.66 2.17 -0.93
N ARG A 37 -1.10 1.53 0.12
CA ARG A 37 -1.20 2.06 1.48
C ARG A 37 -0.34 3.31 1.69
N MET A 38 0.78 3.40 0.98
CA MET A 38 1.67 4.55 1.06
C MET A 38 1.12 5.76 0.30
N LEU A 39 0.47 5.55 -0.85
CA LEU A 39 0.10 6.63 -1.78
C LEU A 39 -1.40 6.95 -1.80
N GLY A 40 -2.23 6.05 -1.29
CA GLY A 40 -3.65 6.30 -1.11
C GLY A 40 -4.51 6.17 -2.37
N SER A 41 -3.95 6.10 -3.58
CA SER A 41 -4.68 5.91 -4.84
C SER A 41 -4.21 4.66 -5.58
N PRO A 42 -5.13 3.83 -6.15
CA PRO A 42 -4.75 2.72 -7.02
C PRO A 42 -3.91 3.16 -8.22
N HIS A 43 -4.22 4.30 -8.85
CA HIS A 43 -3.45 4.80 -9.99
C HIS A 43 -1.99 5.12 -9.61
N ASP A 44 -1.79 5.90 -8.55
CA ASP A 44 -0.44 6.21 -8.05
C ASP A 44 0.30 4.94 -7.60
N ALA A 45 -0.43 3.95 -7.09
CA ALA A 45 0.14 2.67 -6.69
C ALA A 45 0.60 1.82 -7.89
N GLU A 46 -0.15 1.81 -9.00
CA GLU A 46 0.27 1.19 -10.25
C GLU A 46 1.57 1.81 -10.76
N ASP A 47 1.62 3.14 -10.87
CA ASP A 47 2.78 3.87 -11.37
C ASP A 47 4.03 3.65 -10.50
N ALA A 48 3.88 3.75 -9.18
CA ALA A 48 5.00 3.49 -8.27
C ALA A 48 5.47 2.03 -8.31
N SER A 49 4.55 1.07 -8.47
CA SER A 49 4.92 -0.35 -8.57
C SER A 49 5.78 -0.62 -9.80
N GLN A 50 5.43 -0.01 -10.94
CA GLN A 50 6.23 -0.09 -12.17
C GLN A 50 7.66 0.44 -11.95
N GLU A 51 7.80 1.64 -11.36
CA GLU A 51 9.11 2.21 -11.03
C GLU A 51 9.91 1.35 -10.05
N ILE A 52 9.24 0.70 -9.10
CA ILE A 52 9.86 -0.24 -8.16
C ILE A 52 10.36 -1.48 -8.89
N TYR A 53 9.60 -2.07 -9.81
CA TYR A 53 10.05 -3.25 -10.55
C TYR A 53 11.27 -2.95 -11.40
N VAL A 54 11.31 -1.80 -12.08
CA VAL A 54 12.51 -1.37 -12.82
C VAL A 54 13.72 -1.30 -11.89
N ARG A 55 13.56 -0.76 -10.67
CA ARG A 55 14.64 -0.71 -9.66
C ARG A 55 15.05 -2.10 -9.17
N VAL A 56 14.09 -3.00 -8.97
CA VAL A 56 14.32 -4.38 -8.58
C VAL A 56 15.12 -5.11 -9.65
N ILE A 57 14.71 -5.01 -10.91
CA ILE A 57 15.40 -5.62 -12.06
C ILE A 57 16.83 -5.08 -12.16
N THR A 58 16.99 -3.76 -12.23
CA THR A 58 18.30 -3.10 -12.43
C THR A 58 19.26 -3.28 -11.26
N SER A 59 18.74 -3.58 -10.06
CA SER A 59 19.55 -3.80 -8.86
C SER A 59 19.67 -5.28 -8.46
N LEU A 60 19.10 -6.21 -9.23
CA LEU A 60 18.97 -7.62 -8.83
C LEU A 60 20.32 -8.27 -8.53
N SER A 61 21.35 -7.95 -9.31
CA SER A 61 22.73 -8.43 -9.14
C SER A 61 23.36 -8.01 -7.80
N THR A 62 22.84 -6.98 -7.14
CA THR A 62 23.31 -6.53 -5.82
C THR A 62 22.72 -7.31 -4.64
N PHE A 63 21.73 -8.17 -4.90
CA PHE A 63 21.08 -8.95 -3.85
C PHE A 63 21.99 -10.06 -3.30
N LYS A 64 22.48 -9.85 -2.07
CA LYS A 64 23.46 -10.73 -1.40
C LYS A 64 22.90 -12.04 -0.85
N LYS A 65 21.59 -12.30 -0.95
CA LYS A 65 20.91 -13.51 -0.40
C LYS A 65 21.07 -13.72 1.12
N GLU A 66 21.36 -12.64 1.86
CA GLU A 66 21.42 -12.62 3.33
C GLU A 66 20.02 -12.51 3.97
N SER A 67 18.98 -12.33 3.16
CA SER A 67 17.57 -12.28 3.57
C SER A 67 16.71 -12.93 2.49
N ALA A 68 15.41 -13.10 2.74
CA ALA A 68 14.48 -13.51 1.68
C ALA A 68 14.44 -12.45 0.56
N PHE A 69 14.18 -12.87 -0.68
CA PHE A 69 14.07 -11.94 -1.82
C PHE A 69 12.97 -10.89 -1.59
N SER A 70 11.82 -11.31 -1.05
CA SER A 70 10.73 -10.41 -0.68
C SER A 70 11.15 -9.33 0.32
N THR A 71 12.00 -9.67 1.31
CA THR A 71 12.55 -8.71 2.27
C THR A 71 13.44 -7.67 1.59
N TRP A 72 14.26 -8.09 0.62
CA TRP A 72 15.07 -7.18 -0.16
C TRP A 72 14.22 -6.26 -1.06
N VAL A 73 13.21 -6.81 -1.74
CA VAL A 73 12.24 -6.03 -2.53
C VAL A 73 11.48 -5.03 -1.65
N TYR A 74 11.09 -5.42 -0.43
CA TYR A 74 10.50 -4.50 0.56
C TYR A 74 11.42 -3.30 0.81
N ARG A 75 12.72 -3.50 1.02
CA ARG A 75 13.67 -2.39 1.24
C ARG A 75 13.70 -1.46 0.03
N VAL A 76 13.78 -2.00 -1.19
CA VAL A 76 13.77 -1.21 -2.44
C VAL A 76 12.47 -0.41 -2.55
N ALA A 77 11.32 -1.05 -2.33
CA ALA A 77 10.00 -0.43 -2.39
C ALA A 77 9.82 0.67 -1.33
N CYS A 78 10.18 0.40 -0.08
CA CYS A 78 10.08 1.36 1.02
C CYS A 78 10.91 2.61 0.75
N ASN A 79 12.17 2.43 0.32
CA ASN A 79 13.06 3.55 -0.01
C ASN A 79 12.53 4.38 -1.18
N HIS A 80 11.95 3.74 -2.19
CA HIS A 80 11.32 4.43 -3.30
C HIS A 80 10.10 5.23 -2.84
N LEU A 81 9.19 4.60 -2.09
CA LEU A 81 7.93 5.19 -1.64
C LEU A 81 8.10 6.34 -0.65
N LEU A 82 9.12 6.28 0.23
CA LEU A 82 9.45 7.39 1.13
C LEU A 82 9.80 8.68 0.37
N ASN A 83 10.35 8.54 -0.85
CA ASN A 83 10.81 9.63 -1.70
C ASN A 83 9.88 9.90 -2.90
N TYR A 84 8.71 9.26 -2.96
CA TYR A 84 7.81 9.35 -4.10
C TYR A 84 7.04 10.68 -4.09
N LYS A 85 7.36 11.57 -5.03
CA LYS A 85 6.79 12.92 -5.12
C LYS A 85 5.74 13.10 -6.23
N LYS A 86 5.44 12.05 -6.99
CA LYS A 86 4.52 12.12 -8.13
C LYS A 86 3.06 11.92 -7.73
N SER A 87 2.80 11.43 -6.52
CA SER A 87 1.43 11.14 -6.07
C SER A 87 0.57 12.38 -5.97
N MET A 88 -0.74 12.18 -6.07
CA MET A 88 -1.74 13.23 -5.89
C MET A 88 -1.54 13.95 -4.54
N PHE A 89 -1.36 13.20 -3.45
CA PHE A 89 -1.16 13.76 -2.11
C PHE A 89 0.18 14.51 -1.93
N ALA A 90 1.23 14.17 -2.70
CA ALA A 90 2.48 14.92 -2.67
C ALA A 90 2.38 16.29 -3.37
N LYS A 91 1.42 16.45 -4.28
CA LYS A 91 1.15 17.70 -5.03
C LYS A 91 0.15 18.62 -4.33
N MET A 92 -0.52 18.14 -3.30
CA MET A 92 -1.53 18.87 -2.52
C MET A 92 -0.95 19.34 -1.17
N PRO A 93 -1.59 20.31 -0.50
CA PRO A 93 -1.26 20.62 0.88
C PRO A 93 -1.30 19.34 1.74
N PRO A 94 -0.36 19.17 2.69
CA PRO A 94 -0.26 17.96 3.47
C PRO A 94 -1.55 17.75 4.28
N LEU A 95 -2.12 16.55 4.15
CA LEU A 95 -3.29 16.16 4.93
C LEU A 95 -2.87 16.02 6.41
N SER A 96 -3.72 16.45 7.32
CA SER A 96 -3.52 16.28 8.77
C SER A 96 -4.75 15.66 9.41
N PHE A 97 -4.56 15.04 10.58
CA PHE A 97 -5.67 14.50 11.36
C PHE A 97 -6.67 15.59 11.77
N GLU A 98 -6.21 16.80 12.08
CA GLU A 98 -7.07 17.93 12.41
C GLU A 98 -7.94 18.34 11.21
N TYR A 99 -7.34 18.50 10.03
CA TYR A 99 -8.07 18.81 8.81
C TYR A 99 -9.08 17.72 8.47
N TYR A 100 -8.67 16.45 8.57
CA TYR A 100 -9.54 15.33 8.22
C TYR A 100 -10.67 15.14 9.23
N GLY A 101 -10.45 15.43 10.52
CA GLY A 101 -11.48 15.46 11.55
C GLY A 101 -12.52 16.55 11.31
N ALA A 102 -12.06 17.78 11.00
CA ALA A 102 -12.96 18.88 10.66
C ALA A 102 -13.84 18.57 9.44
N ASP A 103 -13.30 17.86 8.45
CA ASP A 103 -14.09 17.39 7.32
C ASP A 103 -15.14 16.34 7.71
N ILE A 104 -14.81 15.42 8.61
CA ILE A 104 -15.79 14.44 9.12
C ILE A 104 -16.93 15.17 9.81
N ASP A 105 -16.63 16.17 10.64
CA ASP A 105 -17.63 16.99 11.31
C ASP A 105 -18.51 17.75 10.30
N ALA A 106 -17.90 18.34 9.27
CA ALA A 106 -18.65 19.00 8.20
C ALA A 106 -19.60 18.02 7.47
N GLY A 107 -19.12 16.81 7.17
CA GLY A 107 -19.94 15.75 6.57
C GLY A 107 -21.04 15.23 7.49
N HIS A 108 -20.80 15.21 8.81
CA HIS A 108 -21.79 14.84 9.82
C HIS A 108 -22.94 15.85 9.88
N VAL A 109 -22.62 17.14 9.88
CA VAL A 109 -23.61 18.22 9.89
C VAL A 109 -24.38 18.29 8.56
N ALA A 110 -23.70 18.04 7.44
CA ALA A 110 -24.29 18.05 6.10
C ALA A 110 -25.06 16.76 5.73
N ALA A 111 -25.43 15.93 6.72
CA ALA A 111 -26.12 14.66 6.48
C ALA A 111 -27.40 14.87 5.64
N GLY A 112 -27.42 14.31 4.43
CA GLY A 112 -28.50 14.51 3.45
C GLY A 112 -28.08 14.83 2.00
N GLY A 113 -26.80 14.67 1.64
CA GLY A 113 -26.29 14.92 0.29
C GLY A 113 -26.90 14.06 -0.82
N ALA A 114 -26.63 14.43 -2.07
CA ALA A 114 -27.18 13.80 -3.28
C ALA A 114 -26.99 12.26 -3.25
N ARG A 115 -28.09 11.53 -3.45
CA ARG A 115 -28.05 10.07 -3.62
C ARG A 115 -27.67 9.74 -5.06
N ALA A 116 -26.67 8.89 -5.24
CA ALA A 116 -26.39 8.32 -6.55
C ALA A 116 -27.56 7.43 -6.97
N VAL A 117 -28.12 7.69 -8.16
CA VAL A 117 -29.19 6.87 -8.73
C VAL A 117 -28.55 5.72 -9.51
N GLY A 118 -28.99 4.49 -9.25
CA GLY A 118 -28.60 3.31 -10.05
C GLY A 118 -27.34 2.57 -9.58
N VAL A 119 -26.72 2.96 -8.48
CA VAL A 119 -25.63 2.20 -7.83
C VAL A 119 -26.07 1.80 -6.43
N ASP A 120 -25.74 0.56 -6.05
CA ASP A 120 -26.03 0.03 -4.71
C ASP A 120 -25.36 0.90 -3.62
N GLU A 121 -26.15 1.36 -2.65
CA GLU A 121 -25.70 2.20 -1.53
C GLU A 121 -24.71 1.45 -0.61
N ASP A 122 -24.85 0.12 -0.48
CA ASP A 122 -23.92 -0.71 0.27
C ASP A 122 -22.55 -0.77 -0.42
N LEU A 123 -22.56 -0.88 -1.75
CA LEU A 123 -21.35 -0.88 -2.55
C LEU A 123 -20.60 0.46 -2.46
N LEU A 124 -21.34 1.58 -2.52
CA LEU A 124 -20.77 2.92 -2.35
C LEU A 124 -20.23 3.14 -0.93
N ALA A 125 -20.93 2.63 0.09
CA ALA A 125 -20.45 2.71 1.46
C ALA A 125 -19.18 1.89 1.67
N GLN A 126 -19.07 0.72 1.03
CA GLN A 126 -17.86 -0.10 1.04
C GLN A 126 -16.70 0.59 0.31
N GLU A 127 -16.96 1.16 -0.87
CA GLU A 127 -15.98 1.93 -1.63
C GLU A 127 -15.46 3.12 -0.79
N LEU A 128 -16.37 3.86 -0.17
CA LEU A 128 -16.01 4.97 0.72
C LEU A 128 -15.21 4.50 1.93
N LYS A 129 -15.58 3.37 2.54
CA LYS A 129 -14.79 2.76 3.63
C LYS A 129 -13.36 2.48 3.18
N MET A 130 -13.18 1.96 1.97
CA MET A 130 -11.85 1.66 1.45
C MET A 130 -11.06 2.92 1.09
N SER A 131 -11.71 3.88 0.45
CA SER A 131 -11.12 5.19 0.16
C SER A 131 -10.70 5.89 1.45
N CYS A 132 -11.61 6.07 2.40
CA CYS A 132 -11.31 6.84 3.62
C CYS A 132 -10.22 6.19 4.47
N THR A 133 -10.12 4.85 4.52
CA THR A 133 -9.03 4.17 5.24
C THR A 133 -7.68 4.35 4.56
N ASN A 134 -7.59 4.33 3.24
CA ASN A 134 -6.33 4.63 2.54
C ASN A 134 -5.95 6.12 2.63
N VAL A 135 -6.93 7.02 2.58
CA VAL A 135 -6.71 8.47 2.71
C VAL A 135 -6.31 8.86 4.14
N MET A 136 -6.86 8.22 5.18
CA MET A 136 -6.46 8.47 6.58
C MET A 136 -4.97 8.24 6.83
N LEU A 137 -4.36 7.28 6.13
CA LEU A 137 -2.91 7.05 6.21
C LEU A 137 -2.10 8.26 5.72
N GLN A 138 -2.69 9.08 4.83
CA GLN A 138 -2.05 10.28 4.29
C GLN A 138 -1.95 11.42 5.33
N CYS A 139 -2.68 11.33 6.45
CA CYS A 139 -2.55 12.24 7.60
C CYS A 139 -1.25 12.06 8.39
N PHE A 140 -0.54 10.95 8.20
CA PHE A 140 0.82 10.75 8.71
C PHE A 140 1.84 11.36 7.74
N ASP A 141 2.96 11.82 8.29
CA ASP A 141 4.17 12.01 7.49
C ASP A 141 4.62 10.66 6.87
N SER A 142 5.41 10.71 5.81
CA SER A 142 5.80 9.52 5.03
C SER A 142 6.46 8.44 5.88
N GLU A 143 7.27 8.81 6.88
CA GLU A 143 7.99 7.86 7.71
C GLU A 143 7.05 7.19 8.73
N SER A 144 6.26 7.98 9.46
CA SER A 144 5.25 7.44 10.38
C SER A 144 4.22 6.57 9.65
N ARG A 145 3.85 6.94 8.42
CA ARG A 145 2.97 6.15 7.55
C ARG A 145 3.60 4.80 7.22
N LEU A 146 4.86 4.79 6.78
CA LEU A 146 5.55 3.55 6.45
C LEU A 146 5.66 2.63 7.68
N ILE A 147 6.00 3.20 8.84
CA ILE A 147 6.07 2.46 10.10
C ILE A 147 4.71 1.80 10.42
N TYR A 148 3.62 2.58 10.33
CA TYR A 148 2.27 2.09 10.58
C TYR A 148 1.84 1.00 9.59
N VAL A 149 2.09 1.20 8.29
CA VAL A 149 1.75 0.23 7.24
C VAL A 149 2.50 -1.09 7.43
N LEU A 150 3.83 -1.03 7.62
CA LEU A 150 4.65 -2.23 7.82
C LEU A 150 4.22 -3.00 9.07
N GLY A 151 4.02 -2.31 10.19
CA GLY A 151 3.80 -2.96 11.49
C GLY A 151 2.35 -3.34 11.78
N THR A 152 1.37 -2.59 11.28
CA THR A 152 -0.06 -2.83 11.56
C THR A 152 -0.73 -3.60 10.42
N MET A 153 -0.46 -3.24 9.17
CA MET A 153 -1.20 -3.77 8.02
C MET A 153 -0.49 -4.97 7.39
N LEU A 154 0.82 -4.86 7.23
CA LEU A 154 1.64 -5.92 6.65
C LEU A 154 2.20 -6.89 7.70
N LYS A 155 2.24 -6.48 8.98
CA LYS A 155 2.70 -7.24 10.15
C LYS A 155 4.19 -7.64 10.11
N VAL A 156 5.01 -6.88 9.37
CA VAL A 156 6.44 -7.17 9.17
C VAL A 156 7.18 -7.12 10.51
N ASP A 157 8.12 -8.05 10.70
CA ASP A 157 8.90 -8.15 11.92
C ASP A 157 9.71 -6.87 12.21
N SER A 158 9.71 -6.47 13.48
CA SER A 158 10.39 -5.26 13.96
C SER A 158 11.88 -5.21 13.64
N LYS A 159 12.57 -6.36 13.54
CA LYS A 159 13.99 -6.41 13.13
C LYS A 159 14.15 -6.02 11.67
N ILE A 160 13.32 -6.59 10.80
CA ILE A 160 13.29 -6.28 9.37
C ILE A 160 12.93 -4.81 9.16
N CYS A 161 11.92 -4.29 9.88
CA CYS A 161 11.54 -2.90 9.80
C CYS A 161 12.66 -1.96 10.28
N GLY A 162 13.38 -2.31 11.34
CA GLY A 162 14.54 -1.57 11.81
C GLY A 162 15.66 -1.52 10.75
N GLU A 163 15.95 -2.64 10.08
CA GLU A 163 16.89 -2.69 8.97
C GLU A 163 16.46 -1.81 7.78
N ILE A 164 15.17 -1.85 7.41
CA ILE A 164 14.62 -1.04 6.32
C ILE A 164 14.79 0.46 6.62
N LEU A 165 14.48 0.87 7.85
CA LEU A 165 14.43 2.27 8.26
C LEU A 165 15.76 2.81 8.80
N GLY A 166 16.79 1.97 8.96
CA GLY A 166 18.07 2.35 9.54
C GLY A 166 17.97 2.73 11.03
N ILE A 167 17.04 2.14 11.77
CA ILE A 167 16.82 2.38 13.21
C ILE A 167 16.83 1.07 13.99
N THR A 168 17.00 1.15 15.32
CA THR A 168 16.93 -0.06 16.15
C THR A 168 15.50 -0.64 16.17
N PRO A 169 15.34 -1.97 16.31
CA PRO A 169 14.01 -2.59 16.41
C PRO A 169 13.18 -2.00 17.57
N GLU A 170 13.85 -1.60 18.65
CA GLU A 170 13.20 -0.95 19.80
C GLU A 170 12.69 0.46 19.46
N ALA A 171 13.50 1.27 18.78
CA ALA A 171 13.06 2.59 18.30
C ALA A 171 11.89 2.47 17.32
N TYR A 172 11.90 1.45 16.47
CA TYR A 172 10.79 1.12 15.57
C TYR A 172 9.50 0.82 16.36
N ARG A 173 9.54 -0.09 17.35
CA ARG A 173 8.37 -0.42 18.19
C ARG A 173 7.79 0.80 18.89
N GLN A 174 8.65 1.67 19.43
CA GLN A 174 8.20 2.90 20.07
C GLN A 174 7.52 3.86 19.08
N ARG A 175 8.06 4.04 17.87
CA ARG A 175 7.44 4.85 16.81
C ARG A 175 6.12 4.25 16.35
N LEU A 176 6.06 2.93 16.17
CA LEU A 176 4.85 2.20 15.79
C LEU A 176 3.76 2.35 16.85
N SER A 177 4.09 2.20 18.13
CA SER A 177 3.17 2.41 19.24
C SER A 177 2.57 3.82 19.21
N ARG A 178 3.41 4.86 19.01
CA ARG A 178 2.91 6.25 18.89
C ARG A 178 1.99 6.44 17.68
N ALA A 179 2.35 5.90 16.52
CA ALA A 179 1.51 5.97 15.32
C ALA A 179 0.16 5.28 15.54
N ARG A 180 0.16 4.10 16.16
CA ARG A 180 -1.05 3.35 16.55
C ARG A 180 -1.94 4.13 17.50
N HIS A 181 -1.39 4.69 18.58
CA HIS A 181 -2.15 5.53 19.50
C HIS A 181 -2.78 6.75 18.81
N LYS A 182 -2.03 7.43 17.93
CA LYS A 182 -2.55 8.59 17.18
C LYS A 182 -3.73 8.20 16.29
N MET A 183 -3.61 7.12 15.54
CA MET A 183 -4.70 6.62 14.69
C MET A 183 -5.89 6.14 15.55
N ALA A 184 -5.65 5.40 16.62
CA ALA A 184 -6.71 4.89 17.50
C ALA A 184 -7.52 6.02 18.13
N GLY A 185 -6.87 7.07 18.63
CA GLY A 185 -7.54 8.26 19.17
C GLY A 185 -8.41 8.95 18.12
N PHE A 186 -7.88 9.13 16.90
CA PHE A 186 -8.65 9.70 15.80
C PHE A 186 -9.89 8.85 15.45
N LEU A 187 -9.72 7.53 15.33
CA LEU A 187 -10.82 6.63 15.00
C LEU A 187 -11.90 6.65 16.10
N SER A 188 -11.51 6.59 17.38
CA SER A 188 -12.46 6.61 18.49
C SER A 188 -13.29 7.89 18.55
N GLU A 189 -12.69 9.01 18.12
CA GLU A 189 -13.38 10.30 18.14
C GLU A 189 -14.30 10.45 16.91
N TYR A 190 -13.85 10.04 15.73
CA TYR A 190 -14.51 10.41 14.47
C TYR A 190 -15.15 9.24 13.70
N CYS A 191 -14.67 8.01 13.82
CA CYS A 191 -15.05 6.91 12.92
C CYS A 191 -16.08 5.93 13.53
N GLY A 192 -17.20 5.70 12.85
CA GLY A 192 -18.22 4.76 13.31
C GLY A 192 -17.80 3.29 13.32
N LEU A 193 -16.74 2.92 12.61
CA LEU A 193 -16.14 1.58 12.75
C LEU A 193 -15.52 1.36 14.14
N ALA A 194 -15.15 2.45 14.82
CA ALA A 194 -14.69 2.48 16.21
C ALA A 194 -15.80 2.95 17.17
N SER A 195 -17.06 2.82 16.74
CA SER A 195 -18.26 3.20 17.51
C SER A 195 -18.46 4.70 17.76
N SER A 196 -17.79 5.58 17.02
CA SER A 196 -18.10 7.02 17.06
C SER A 196 -19.42 7.33 16.35
N PRO A 197 -20.28 8.21 16.90
CA PRO A 197 -21.50 8.64 16.22
C PRO A 197 -21.23 9.65 15.08
N ARG A 198 -20.00 10.18 14.95
CA ARG A 198 -19.69 11.30 14.04
C ARG A 198 -19.64 10.87 12.57
N CYS A 199 -19.26 9.63 12.27
CA CYS A 199 -19.14 9.14 10.90
C CYS A 199 -19.80 7.78 10.74
N GLY A 200 -20.68 7.65 9.75
CA GLY A 200 -21.09 6.35 9.24
C GLY A 200 -20.93 6.33 7.72
N CYS A 201 -20.37 5.23 7.18
CA CYS A 201 -19.99 5.17 5.76
C CYS A 201 -21.21 5.46 4.86
N LYS A 202 -22.35 4.82 5.11
CA LYS A 202 -23.60 5.05 4.37
C LYS A 202 -24.04 6.51 4.41
N GLN A 203 -24.02 7.12 5.59
CA GLN A 203 -24.43 8.50 5.82
C GLN A 203 -23.49 9.51 5.14
N ARG A 204 -22.19 9.18 5.01
CA ARG A 204 -21.21 10.04 4.33
C ARG A 204 -21.20 9.93 2.80
N VAL A 205 -21.82 8.90 2.20
CA VAL A 205 -21.76 8.67 0.74
C VAL A 205 -22.12 9.94 -0.04
N GLY A 206 -23.26 10.57 0.24
CA GLY A 206 -23.70 11.76 -0.48
C GLY A 206 -22.74 12.94 -0.36
N TYR A 207 -22.21 13.19 0.84
CA TYR A 207 -21.21 14.24 1.07
C TYR A 207 -19.88 13.93 0.35
N ALA A 208 -19.45 12.67 0.34
CA ALA A 208 -18.24 12.25 -0.36
C ALA A 208 -18.36 12.42 -1.88
N ILE A 209 -19.54 12.13 -2.45
CA ILE A 209 -19.82 12.35 -3.88
C ILE A 209 -19.80 13.84 -4.20
N GLN A 210 -20.48 14.67 -3.40
CA GLN A 210 -20.55 16.12 -3.60
C GLN A 210 -19.16 16.76 -3.60
N ASN A 211 -18.25 16.28 -2.74
CA ASN A 211 -16.88 16.76 -2.64
C ASN A 211 -15.89 16.01 -3.55
N ARG A 212 -16.38 15.21 -4.51
CA ARG A 212 -15.58 14.45 -5.49
C ARG A 212 -14.54 13.51 -4.87
N ARG A 213 -14.85 12.96 -3.69
CA ARG A 213 -14.03 11.93 -3.02
C ARG A 213 -14.52 10.51 -3.28
N LEU A 214 -15.72 10.39 -3.84
CA LEU A 214 -16.30 9.14 -4.28
C LEU A 214 -16.96 9.39 -5.64
N ASP A 215 -16.57 8.62 -6.66
CA ASP A 215 -17.20 8.66 -7.97
C ASP A 215 -18.09 7.40 -8.13
N PRO A 216 -19.42 7.54 -8.14
CA PRO A 216 -20.32 6.40 -8.33
C PRO A 216 -20.14 5.69 -9.68
N ALA A 217 -19.64 6.38 -10.71
CA ALA A 217 -19.37 5.79 -12.01
C ALA A 217 -18.02 5.03 -12.02
N ASN A 218 -17.13 5.34 -11.09
CA ASN A 218 -15.80 4.76 -11.02
C ASN A 218 -15.40 4.36 -9.60
N LEU A 219 -15.83 3.17 -9.19
CA LEU A 219 -15.38 2.53 -7.95
C LEU A 219 -13.97 1.98 -8.15
N GLU A 220 -12.97 2.59 -7.52
CA GLU A 220 -11.56 2.27 -7.72
C GLU A 220 -11.09 1.08 -6.88
N TYR A 221 -11.56 0.95 -5.63
CA TYR A 221 -11.11 -0.11 -4.73
C TYR A 221 -11.93 -1.39 -4.87
N THR A 222 -13.25 -1.28 -4.98
CA THR A 222 -14.13 -2.46 -4.99
C THR A 222 -14.05 -3.25 -6.29
N LYS A 223 -13.55 -2.63 -7.38
CA LYS A 223 -13.23 -3.34 -8.63
C LYS A 223 -11.91 -4.11 -8.58
N LEU A 224 -11.04 -3.86 -7.61
CA LEU A 224 -9.77 -4.57 -7.49
C LEU A 224 -10.01 -6.01 -7.04
N ALA A 225 -9.38 -6.96 -7.73
CA ALA A 225 -9.40 -8.36 -7.33
C ALA A 225 -8.69 -8.51 -5.98
N GLN A 226 -9.30 -9.26 -5.05
CA GLN A 226 -8.69 -9.51 -3.74
C GLN A 226 -7.65 -10.63 -3.83
N ALA A 227 -6.56 -10.49 -3.08
CA ALA A 227 -5.52 -11.49 -2.92
C ALA A 227 -5.71 -12.24 -1.59
N GLU A 228 -5.34 -13.52 -1.58
CA GLU A 228 -5.29 -14.30 -0.33
C GLU A 228 -4.22 -13.74 0.62
N ALA A 229 -4.43 -13.95 1.92
CA ALA A 229 -3.44 -13.57 2.92
C ALA A 229 -2.16 -14.40 2.74
N SER A 230 -1.07 -13.79 2.30
CA SER A 230 0.23 -14.45 2.23
C SER A 230 0.65 -15.01 3.60
N ALA A 231 1.02 -16.28 3.66
CA ALA A 231 1.48 -16.97 4.87
C ALA A 231 2.78 -16.40 5.49
N PHE A 232 3.49 -15.52 4.80
CA PHE A 232 4.86 -15.12 5.14
C PHE A 232 5.01 -14.17 6.32
N ILE A 233 3.93 -13.75 6.98
CA ILE A 233 4.03 -12.72 8.01
C ILE A 233 3.18 -13.08 9.23
N GLN A 234 3.69 -14.06 9.99
CA GLN A 234 3.29 -14.32 11.37
C GLN A 234 4.43 -13.88 12.30
N ALA A 235 4.47 -12.59 12.60
CA ALA A 235 5.14 -12.08 13.80
C ALA A 235 4.16 -11.12 14.45
N MET A 236 3.28 -11.66 15.30
CA MET A 236 2.35 -10.82 16.05
C MET A 236 3.00 -10.36 17.36
N GLU A 237 3.23 -9.06 17.45
CA GLU A 237 3.15 -8.31 18.70
C GLU A 237 1.68 -7.88 18.90
N GLU A 238 1.27 -7.63 20.15
CA GLU A 238 -0.10 -7.21 20.49
C GLU A 238 -0.51 -5.97 19.66
N ILE A 239 -1.66 -6.08 19.00
CA ILE A 239 -2.27 -4.99 18.23
C ILE A 239 -3.36 -4.40 19.14
N ASP A 240 -3.42 -3.07 19.24
CA ASP A 240 -4.50 -2.42 19.99
C ASP A 240 -5.88 -2.70 19.35
N SER A 241 -6.94 -2.53 20.14
CA SER A 241 -8.30 -2.92 19.73
C SER A 241 -8.85 -2.14 18.54
N GLN A 242 -8.24 -1.05 18.08
CA GLN A 242 -8.74 -0.23 16.94
C GLN A 242 -7.92 -0.44 15.66
N SER A 243 -6.65 -0.81 15.82
CA SER A 243 -5.75 -1.14 14.72
C SER A 243 -6.20 -2.38 13.91
N HIS A 244 -7.13 -3.20 14.43
CA HIS A 244 -7.77 -4.29 13.68
C HIS A 244 -8.51 -3.80 12.42
N ILE A 245 -9.04 -2.55 12.42
CA ILE A 245 -9.73 -1.96 11.27
C ILE A 245 -8.79 -1.93 10.05
N PHE A 246 -7.53 -1.56 10.27
CA PHE A 246 -6.51 -1.47 9.23
C PHE A 246 -5.84 -2.82 8.95
N ALA A 247 -5.61 -3.63 9.99
CA ALA A 247 -5.00 -4.95 9.84
C ALA A 247 -5.87 -5.93 9.02
N ASN A 248 -7.19 -5.72 9.00
CA ASN A 248 -8.14 -6.55 8.27
C ASN A 248 -8.59 -5.95 6.94
N LEU A 249 -7.96 -4.87 6.47
CA LEU A 249 -8.27 -4.36 5.13
C LEU A 249 -7.85 -5.39 4.07
N PRO A 250 -8.64 -5.52 2.99
CA PRO A 250 -8.35 -6.46 1.92
C PRO A 250 -6.95 -6.22 1.34
N ARG A 251 -6.29 -7.32 1.00
CA ARG A 251 -5.13 -7.27 0.10
C ARG A 251 -5.65 -7.40 -1.32
N TYR A 252 -5.04 -6.70 -2.24
CA TYR A 252 -5.43 -6.72 -3.64
C TYR A 252 -4.40 -7.45 -4.48
N ARG A 253 -4.85 -8.10 -5.55
CA ARG A 253 -3.97 -8.53 -6.63
C ARG A 253 -3.43 -7.29 -7.33
N SER A 254 -2.18 -7.34 -7.77
CA SER A 254 -1.63 -6.34 -8.66
C SER A 254 -2.52 -6.23 -9.91
N PRO A 255 -2.93 -5.02 -10.34
CA PRO A 255 -3.77 -4.85 -11.52
C PRO A 255 -3.14 -5.44 -12.78
N GLN A 256 -3.97 -5.93 -13.71
CA GLN A 256 -3.51 -6.53 -14.97
C GLN A 256 -2.58 -5.59 -15.74
N LYS A 257 -2.89 -4.29 -15.78
CA LYS A 257 -2.06 -3.26 -16.43
C LYS A 257 -0.62 -3.24 -15.91
N VAL A 258 -0.42 -3.55 -14.63
CA VAL A 258 0.92 -3.63 -14.03
C VAL A 258 1.64 -4.91 -14.47
N GLN A 259 0.91 -6.02 -14.61
CA GLN A 259 1.44 -7.27 -15.17
C GLN A 259 1.79 -7.12 -16.65
N ASP A 260 0.92 -6.50 -17.43
CA ASP A 260 1.14 -6.23 -18.85
C ASP A 260 2.37 -5.34 -19.04
N TYR A 261 2.58 -4.37 -18.15
CA TYR A 261 3.78 -3.54 -18.14
C TYR A 261 5.04 -4.36 -17.83
N LEU A 262 4.98 -5.26 -16.84
CA LEU A 262 6.09 -6.17 -16.53
C LEU A 262 6.46 -7.02 -17.74
N GLN A 263 5.47 -7.65 -18.39
CA GLN A 263 5.69 -8.45 -19.60
C GLN A 263 6.27 -7.60 -20.74
N LYS A 264 5.74 -6.39 -20.94
CA LYS A 264 6.26 -5.47 -21.95
C LYS A 264 7.71 -5.07 -21.69
N ILE A 265 8.10 -4.85 -20.43
CA ILE A 265 9.50 -4.59 -20.08
C ILE A 265 10.34 -5.81 -20.40
N LEU A 266 9.95 -6.99 -19.92
CA LEU A 266 10.75 -8.22 -20.06
C LEU A 266 11.03 -8.54 -21.54
N HIS A 267 10.03 -8.34 -22.40
CA HIS A 267 10.12 -8.53 -23.85
C HIS A 267 10.57 -7.28 -24.64
N SER A 268 11.18 -6.28 -23.99
CA SER A 268 11.67 -5.08 -24.69
C SER A 268 13.09 -5.28 -25.22
N GLU A 269 13.43 -4.63 -26.34
CA GLU A 269 14.79 -4.65 -26.92
C GLU A 269 15.86 -4.19 -25.91
N ASP A 270 15.52 -3.22 -25.06
CA ASP A 270 16.37 -2.74 -23.98
C ASP A 270 16.67 -3.85 -22.96
N MET A 271 15.65 -4.64 -22.60
CA MET A 271 15.83 -5.78 -21.68
C MET A 271 16.54 -6.96 -22.33
N GLU A 272 16.30 -7.24 -23.61
CA GLU A 272 17.08 -8.24 -24.36
C GLU A 272 18.58 -7.89 -24.34
N THR A 273 18.92 -6.60 -24.49
CA THR A 273 20.31 -6.10 -24.42
C THR A 273 20.90 -6.24 -23.01
N ILE A 274 20.12 -5.95 -21.97
CA ILE A 274 20.54 -6.08 -20.56
C ILE A 274 20.73 -7.55 -20.18
N LEU A 275 19.86 -8.45 -20.64
CA LEU A 275 19.88 -9.88 -20.33
C LEU A 275 20.91 -10.65 -21.17
N SER A 276 21.20 -10.22 -22.41
CA SER A 276 22.23 -10.83 -23.27
C SER A 276 23.67 -10.49 -22.85
N GLY A 277 23.84 -9.54 -21.92
CA GLY A 277 25.15 -9.12 -21.43
C GLY A 277 25.94 -8.25 -22.42
N GLU A 278 25.30 -7.70 -23.45
CA GLU A 278 25.92 -6.80 -24.44
C GLU A 278 26.01 -5.34 -23.99
N VAL A 279 26.15 -5.10 -22.68
CA VAL A 279 26.47 -3.76 -22.16
C VAL A 279 28.00 -3.62 -22.11
N GLN A 280 28.57 -3.04 -23.18
CA GLN A 280 29.96 -2.56 -23.23
C GLN A 280 30.16 -1.33 -22.35
#